data_AF-A0A925X0R2-F1
#
_entry.id   AF-A0A925X0R2-F1
#
_cell.length_a   1.000
_cell.length_b   1.000
_cell.length_c   1.000
_cell.angle_alpha   90.00
_cell.angle_beta   90.00
_cell.angle_gamma   90.00
#
_symmetry.space_group_name_H-M   'P 1'
#
loop_
_entity.id
_entity.type
_entity.pdbx_description
1 polymer ?
#
loop_
_entity_poly.entity_id
_entity_poly.type
_entity_poly.pdbx_seq_one_letter_code
_entity_poly.pdbx_strand_id
1 'polypeptide(L)'
;MRIPTCLRLVVLCVVLSSSSVARAQLQPDQIALIVNRNSPESAALADYYIKARNIPAERVLALDLPAGDEISFEQYEREVVPAVRKFLDDPKLDHKIACLVTFYGVPLKIDARKNSPHETRELTNLRAALIEVQQNLAGQASELERRAVQQDPRFQAVKGDTIEALTKRLDHATQTLGIAAQRSNDIEQRRAKTSELMAVVKKIREPVSTQRSDPPSTAPATNPTTAPLSDQHLAERRFDPDARRRVRELGAADGMLSFARVLAAHVDYLTPESSDAAFDNELALVMWPNYQRPQWMPNPLSYRYLESRMPPVMMVMRLDAPTPQKVRDIIATSIQIERSGLKGGALIDAGGAQKLDADHKNNGFWAFEGSFKRLALLLKRKTKVQTGYDEGPEVLPPHTAKGVALYTGWYSVSNYIPSADLVPGAVGYHVASYEMTSLHDVNNKGWCIGLLNDGAIATLGPVSEPFLHAFPLPEDFFPLLLTGQMTLAEVYWRTTPLTSWKICMVGDPLYTPYRKDPAIAVSDLPEQLQGLFEKRPAGR
;
A
#
# COMPACT_ATOMS: atom_id res chain seq x y z
N MET A 1 30.22 -16.19 -72.87
CA MET A 1 28.80 -16.16 -72.42
C MET A 1 28.80 -16.29 -70.90
N ARG A 2 28.29 -15.26 -70.18
CA ARG A 2 27.62 -15.21 -68.85
C ARG A 2 27.77 -16.47 -67.93
N ILE A 3 28.16 -16.47 -66.65
CA ILE A 3 28.19 -15.54 -65.48
C ILE A 3 29.20 -16.11 -64.44
N PRO A 4 29.87 -15.29 -63.60
CA PRO A 4 30.83 -15.73 -62.56
C PRO A 4 30.14 -15.97 -61.20
N THR A 5 30.75 -16.78 -60.32
CA THR A 5 30.37 -16.78 -58.89
C THR A 5 31.60 -16.94 -58.00
N CYS A 6 32.06 -15.80 -57.48
CA CYS A 6 32.98 -15.68 -56.36
C CYS A 6 32.28 -16.16 -55.08
N LEU A 7 32.85 -17.16 -54.40
CA LEU A 7 32.51 -17.52 -53.03
C LEU A 7 33.43 -16.71 -52.08
N ARG A 8 32.92 -15.61 -51.51
CA ARG A 8 33.57 -14.93 -50.38
C ARG A 8 32.90 -15.39 -49.09
N LEU A 9 33.67 -16.02 -48.21
CA LEU A 9 33.32 -16.21 -46.81
C LEU A 9 33.11 -14.83 -46.16
N VAL A 10 31.93 -14.60 -45.58
CA VAL A 10 31.69 -13.54 -44.60
C VAL A 10 31.63 -14.22 -43.24
N VAL A 11 32.66 -13.98 -42.41
CA VAL A 11 32.64 -14.30 -40.99
C VAL A 11 31.75 -13.26 -40.32
N LEU A 12 30.56 -13.68 -39.89
CA LEU A 12 29.64 -12.85 -39.11
C LEU A 12 30.09 -12.89 -37.64
N CYS A 13 30.77 -11.84 -37.19
CA CYS A 13 30.95 -11.57 -35.77
C CYS A 13 29.59 -11.31 -35.13
N VAL A 14 29.03 -12.32 -34.46
CA VAL A 14 27.88 -12.14 -33.56
C VAL A 14 28.39 -11.40 -32.33
N VAL A 15 28.24 -10.09 -32.32
CA VAL A 15 28.29 -9.30 -31.08
C VAL A 15 27.04 -9.69 -30.30
N LEU A 16 27.19 -10.57 -29.31
CA LEU A 16 26.20 -10.79 -28.28
C LEU A 16 26.08 -9.48 -27.47
N SER A 17 25.22 -8.58 -27.95
CA SER A 17 24.78 -7.43 -27.18
C SER A 17 23.97 -7.97 -26.00
N SER A 18 24.61 -8.04 -24.84
CA SER A 18 23.96 -8.23 -23.55
C SER A 18 23.03 -7.04 -23.30
N SER A 19 21.81 -7.12 -23.82
CA SER A 19 20.76 -6.15 -23.52
C SER A 19 20.37 -6.32 -22.07
N SER A 20 21.03 -5.58 -21.18
CA SER A 20 20.54 -5.28 -19.84
C SER A 20 19.23 -4.53 -19.99
N VAL A 21 18.10 -5.24 -20.02
CA VAL A 21 16.80 -4.64 -19.72
C VAL A 21 16.86 -4.25 -18.25
N ALA A 22 17.43 -3.08 -17.98
CA ALA A 22 17.28 -2.39 -16.72
C ALA A 22 15.79 -2.10 -16.55
N ARG A 23 15.24 -2.35 -15.36
CA ARG A 23 13.93 -1.79 -15.02
C ARG A 23 14.04 -0.28 -15.20
N ALA A 24 13.18 0.31 -16.03
CA ALA A 24 13.15 1.76 -16.17
C ALA A 24 12.68 2.36 -14.84
N GLN A 25 13.48 3.27 -14.28
CA GLN A 25 13.09 4.07 -13.11
C GLN A 25 11.79 4.81 -13.41
N LEU A 26 11.00 5.12 -12.37
CA LEU A 26 9.83 5.98 -12.48
C LEU A 26 10.15 7.26 -13.28
N GLN A 27 9.34 7.55 -14.30
CA GLN A 27 9.52 8.69 -15.21
C GLN A 27 8.47 9.80 -14.98
N PRO A 28 8.73 11.05 -15.41
CA PRO A 28 7.75 12.14 -15.34
C PRO A 28 6.42 11.82 -16.02
N ASP A 29 6.45 11.06 -17.12
CA ASP A 29 5.27 10.56 -17.83
C ASP A 29 4.64 9.32 -17.16
N GLN A 30 4.91 9.08 -15.88
CA GLN A 30 4.18 8.14 -15.03
C GLN A 30 3.62 8.80 -13.75
N ILE A 31 3.78 10.11 -13.62
CA ILE A 31 3.29 10.90 -12.50
C ILE A 31 1.92 11.51 -12.82
N ALA A 32 1.01 11.49 -11.85
CA ALA A 32 -0.17 12.36 -11.84
C ALA A 32 -0.25 13.16 -10.52
N LEU A 33 -0.78 14.37 -10.60
CA LEU A 33 -0.80 15.35 -9.51
C LEU A 33 -2.23 15.51 -8.98
N ILE A 34 -2.37 15.53 -7.67
CA ILE A 34 -3.63 15.80 -6.97
C ILE A 34 -3.47 17.07 -6.16
N VAL A 35 -4.32 18.06 -6.45
CA VAL A 35 -4.27 19.37 -5.82
C VAL A 35 -5.59 19.69 -5.12
N ASN A 36 -5.52 20.50 -4.06
CA ASN A 36 -6.69 21.07 -3.45
C ASN A 36 -7.14 22.30 -4.26
N ARG A 37 -8.30 22.21 -4.91
CA ARG A 37 -8.91 23.30 -5.68
C ARG A 37 -9.17 24.55 -4.84
N ASN A 38 -9.39 24.38 -3.54
CA ASN A 38 -9.66 25.47 -2.61
C ASN A 38 -8.37 26.13 -2.07
N SER A 39 -7.19 25.65 -2.46
CA SER A 39 -5.89 26.26 -2.13
C SER A 39 -5.18 26.73 -3.40
N PRO A 40 -5.12 28.05 -3.64
CA PRO A 40 -4.33 28.63 -4.74
C PRO A 40 -2.85 28.21 -4.71
N GLU A 41 -2.29 28.05 -3.52
CA GLU A 41 -0.91 27.60 -3.31
C GLU A 41 -0.70 26.17 -3.81
N SER A 42 -1.66 25.28 -3.57
CA SER A 42 -1.64 23.89 -4.06
C SER A 42 -1.51 23.85 -5.58
N ALA A 43 -2.37 24.59 -6.28
CA ALA A 43 -2.35 24.69 -7.74
C ALA A 43 -1.06 25.32 -8.26
N ALA A 44 -0.60 26.42 -7.64
CA ALA A 44 0.62 27.11 -8.06
C ALA A 44 1.90 26.27 -7.87
N LEU A 45 1.90 25.35 -6.89
CA LEU A 45 3.00 24.40 -6.68
C LEU A 45 2.97 23.26 -7.69
N ALA A 46 1.80 22.74 -8.03
CA ALA A 46 1.66 21.74 -9.09
C ALA A 46 2.12 22.29 -10.45
N ASP A 47 1.72 23.51 -10.81
CA ASP A 47 2.19 24.18 -12.03
C ASP A 47 3.71 24.37 -12.06
N TYR A 48 4.30 24.68 -10.90
CA TYR A 48 5.74 24.76 -10.77
C TYR A 48 6.40 23.40 -10.97
N TYR A 49 5.87 22.35 -10.35
CA TYR A 49 6.40 20.98 -10.46
C TYR A 49 6.29 20.43 -11.89
N ILE A 50 5.18 20.69 -12.59
CA ILE A 50 4.96 20.38 -14.01
C ILE A 50 6.11 20.93 -14.86
N LYS A 51 6.41 22.22 -14.70
CA LYS A 51 7.49 22.89 -15.44
C LYS A 51 8.86 22.38 -15.04
N ALA A 52 9.07 22.13 -13.75
CA ALA A 52 10.37 21.71 -13.23
C ALA A 52 10.75 20.27 -13.63
N ARG A 53 9.78 19.35 -13.69
CA ARG A 53 9.97 17.92 -14.01
C ARG A 53 9.51 17.51 -15.40
N ASN A 54 8.93 18.43 -16.19
CA ASN A 54 8.32 18.14 -17.49
C ASN A 54 7.20 17.09 -17.39
N ILE A 55 6.33 17.23 -16.40
CA ILE A 55 5.15 16.36 -16.27
C ILE A 55 4.09 16.83 -17.27
N PRO A 56 3.42 15.94 -18.02
CA PRO A 56 2.36 16.35 -18.94
C PRO A 56 1.22 17.09 -18.21
N ALA A 57 0.80 18.23 -18.77
CA ALA A 57 -0.10 19.17 -18.09
C ALA A 57 -1.52 18.62 -17.86
N GLU A 58 -1.95 17.66 -18.68
CA GLU A 58 -3.22 16.94 -18.57
C GLU A 58 -3.30 16.02 -17.33
N ARG A 59 -2.22 15.89 -16.55
CA ARG A 59 -2.11 14.95 -15.44
C ARG A 59 -2.38 15.55 -14.08
N VAL A 60 -3.24 16.55 -14.04
CA VAL A 60 -3.61 17.25 -12.81
C VAL A 60 -5.07 17.02 -12.52
N LEU A 61 -5.37 16.50 -11.34
CA LEU A 61 -6.70 16.40 -10.79
C LEU A 61 -6.87 17.40 -9.65
N ALA A 62 -7.73 18.39 -9.85
CA ALA A 62 -8.10 19.35 -8.82
C ALA A 62 -9.37 18.87 -8.09
N LEU A 63 -9.25 18.57 -6.80
CA LEU A 63 -10.34 18.10 -5.94
C LEU A 63 -10.85 19.22 -5.04
N ASP A 64 -12.15 19.22 -4.75
CA ASP A 64 -12.74 20.07 -3.70
C ASP A 64 -12.45 19.41 -2.34
N LEU A 65 -11.52 19.97 -1.58
CA LEU A 65 -11.03 19.39 -0.32
C LEU A 65 -11.12 20.42 0.81
N PRO A 66 -11.32 19.97 2.07
CA PRO A 66 -11.37 20.86 3.22
C PRO A 66 -10.05 21.63 3.38
N ALA A 67 -10.13 22.76 4.09
CA ALA A 67 -8.93 23.42 4.60
C ALA A 67 -8.39 22.66 5.81
N GLY A 68 -7.05 22.54 5.90
CA GLY A 68 -6.37 21.87 7.00
C GLY A 68 -5.94 20.44 6.69
N ASP A 69 -5.50 19.74 7.73
CA ASP A 69 -4.81 18.45 7.63
C ASP A 69 -5.73 17.22 7.68
N GLU A 70 -7.04 17.41 7.85
CA GLU A 70 -7.99 16.31 8.09
C GLU A 70 -9.16 16.33 7.09
N ILE A 71 -9.61 15.15 6.69
CA ILE A 71 -10.84 14.92 5.93
C ILE A 71 -11.66 13.83 6.60
N SER A 72 -13.00 13.97 6.58
CA SER A 72 -13.87 12.91 7.08
C SER A 72 -13.80 11.67 6.19
N PHE A 73 -14.00 10.50 6.81
CA PHE A 73 -14.12 9.23 6.09
C PHE A 73 -15.16 9.31 4.97
N GLU A 74 -16.32 9.90 5.27
CA GLU A 74 -17.46 9.98 4.38
C GLU A 74 -17.16 10.88 3.17
N GLN A 75 -16.51 12.02 3.39
CA GLN A 75 -16.12 12.91 2.30
C GLN A 75 -15.06 12.24 1.40
N TYR A 76 -14.06 11.58 1.99
CA TYR A 76 -13.05 10.84 1.23
C TYR A 76 -13.68 9.78 0.31
N GLU A 77 -14.58 8.94 0.83
CA GLU A 77 -15.24 7.89 0.05
C GLU A 77 -16.20 8.42 -1.02
N ARG A 78 -16.89 9.52 -0.76
CA ARG A 78 -17.94 10.04 -1.65
C ARG A 78 -17.40 10.95 -2.73
N GLU A 79 -16.32 11.67 -2.46
CA GLU A 79 -15.83 12.75 -3.32
C GLU A 79 -14.45 12.45 -3.88
N VAL A 80 -13.52 11.92 -3.07
CA VAL A 80 -12.12 11.67 -3.50
C VAL A 80 -12.02 10.39 -4.32
N VAL A 81 -12.42 9.25 -3.75
CA VAL A 81 -12.24 7.93 -4.41
C VAL A 81 -12.87 7.89 -5.80
N PRO A 82 -14.15 8.29 -6.02
CA PRO A 82 -14.76 8.22 -7.34
C PRO A 82 -14.13 9.20 -8.34
N ALA A 83 -13.72 10.39 -7.88
CA ALA A 83 -13.07 11.38 -8.73
C ALA A 83 -11.69 10.91 -9.22
N VAL A 84 -10.90 10.30 -8.32
CA VAL A 84 -9.57 9.77 -8.66
C VAL A 84 -9.68 8.56 -9.59
N ARG A 85 -10.60 7.62 -9.32
CA ARG A 85 -10.83 6.48 -10.24
C ARG A 85 -11.21 6.95 -11.64
N LYS A 86 -12.20 7.83 -11.73
CA LYS A 86 -12.63 8.40 -13.02
C LYS A 86 -11.49 9.09 -13.76
N PHE A 87 -10.63 9.80 -13.04
CA PHE A 87 -9.46 10.45 -13.62
C PHE A 87 -8.44 9.42 -14.13
N LEU A 88 -8.13 8.38 -13.35
CA LEU A 88 -7.19 7.32 -13.75
C LEU A 88 -7.70 6.43 -14.90
N ASP A 89 -9.01 6.31 -15.03
CA ASP A 89 -9.65 5.59 -16.14
C ASP A 89 -9.75 6.42 -17.43
N ASP A 90 -9.34 7.70 -17.42
CA ASP A 90 -9.34 8.53 -18.63
C ASP A 90 -8.35 7.94 -19.67
N PRO A 91 -8.81 7.54 -20.87
CA PRO A 91 -7.95 6.98 -21.91
C PRO A 91 -6.79 7.89 -22.31
N LYS A 92 -6.88 9.21 -22.07
CA LYS A 92 -5.81 10.17 -22.35
C LYS A 92 -4.56 9.96 -21.49
N LEU A 93 -4.66 9.25 -20.38
CA LEU A 93 -3.52 8.95 -19.50
C LEU A 93 -2.74 7.70 -19.93
N ASP A 94 -3.17 7.03 -21.02
CA ASP A 94 -2.56 5.81 -21.57
C ASP A 94 -2.39 4.66 -20.54
N HIS A 95 -3.11 4.70 -19.40
CA HIS A 95 -2.89 3.81 -18.25
C HIS A 95 -1.42 3.73 -17.78
N LYS A 96 -0.64 4.80 -17.99
CA LYS A 96 0.79 4.85 -17.64
C LYS A 96 1.09 5.31 -16.21
N ILE A 97 0.08 5.84 -15.51
CA ILE A 97 0.28 6.41 -14.19
C ILE A 97 0.72 5.31 -13.22
N ALA A 98 1.87 5.51 -12.57
CA ALA A 98 2.42 4.61 -11.57
C ALA A 98 2.57 5.30 -10.20
N CYS A 99 2.58 6.63 -10.17
CA CYS A 99 2.69 7.41 -8.94
C CYS A 99 1.72 8.60 -8.95
N LEU A 100 0.97 8.75 -7.85
CA LEU A 100 0.20 9.95 -7.53
C LEU A 100 1.04 10.86 -6.63
N VAL A 101 0.88 12.18 -6.79
CA VAL A 101 1.56 13.18 -5.96
C VAL A 101 0.54 14.13 -5.40
N THR A 102 0.37 14.12 -4.07
CA THR A 102 -0.44 15.10 -3.36
C THR A 102 0.40 16.33 -3.01
N PHE A 103 -0.22 17.49 -2.97
CA PHE A 103 0.45 18.77 -2.71
C PHE A 103 0.00 19.41 -1.41
N TYR A 104 0.78 20.39 -0.95
CA TYR A 104 0.38 21.37 0.07
C TYR A 104 -1.10 21.72 -0.05
N GLY A 105 -1.81 21.69 1.08
CA GLY A 105 -3.25 21.94 1.16
C GLY A 105 -4.14 20.72 0.89
N VAL A 106 -3.60 19.57 0.44
CA VAL A 106 -4.33 18.29 0.48
C VAL A 106 -4.26 17.73 1.91
N PRO A 107 -5.36 17.25 2.51
CA PRO A 107 -5.35 16.71 3.87
C PRO A 107 -4.30 15.62 4.09
N LEU A 108 -3.67 15.58 5.26
CA LEU A 108 -2.71 14.54 5.67
C LEU A 108 -3.41 13.25 6.11
N LYS A 109 -4.55 13.37 6.79
CA LYS A 109 -5.24 12.27 7.48
C LYS A 109 -6.70 12.17 7.07
N ILE A 110 -7.18 10.94 6.99
CA ILE A 110 -8.59 10.60 6.95
C ILE A 110 -9.02 10.18 8.35
N ASP A 111 -10.07 10.80 8.87
CA ASP A 111 -10.64 10.44 10.16
C ASP A 111 -11.20 9.03 10.19
N ALA A 112 -11.27 8.45 11.39
CA ALA A 112 -11.94 7.18 11.59
C ALA A 112 -13.41 7.29 11.22
N ARG A 113 -13.94 6.24 10.59
CA ARG A 113 -15.34 6.12 10.22
C ARG A 113 -16.23 6.36 11.45
N LYS A 114 -17.31 7.11 11.26
CA LYS A 114 -18.35 7.29 12.28
C LYS A 114 -19.67 6.75 11.74
N ASN A 115 -20.11 5.62 12.30
CA ASN A 115 -21.40 5.05 11.91
C ASN A 115 -22.56 5.88 12.46
N SER A 116 -23.53 6.17 11.60
CA SER A 116 -24.86 6.60 12.00
C SER A 116 -25.59 5.50 12.80
N PRO A 117 -26.65 5.83 13.55
CA PRO A 117 -27.47 4.81 14.22
C PRO A 117 -28.06 3.76 13.26
N HIS A 118 -28.32 4.13 12.01
CA HIS A 118 -28.77 3.20 10.98
C HIS A 118 -27.65 2.21 10.61
N GLU A 119 -26.45 2.69 10.35
CA GLU A 119 -25.29 1.84 9.99
C GLU A 119 -24.85 0.96 11.15
N THR A 120 -24.96 1.42 12.40
CA THR A 120 -24.69 0.58 13.57
C THR A 120 -25.67 -0.60 13.65
N ARG A 121 -26.95 -0.37 13.35
CA ARG A 121 -27.95 -1.45 13.25
C ARG A 121 -27.66 -2.38 12.06
N GLU A 122 -27.32 -1.81 10.90
CA GLU A 122 -26.92 -2.57 9.72
C GLU A 122 -25.73 -3.48 10.03
N LEU A 123 -24.64 -2.96 10.60
CA LEU A 123 -23.46 -3.74 11.00
C LEU A 123 -23.82 -4.88 11.96
N THR A 124 -24.68 -4.62 12.94
CA THR A 124 -25.15 -5.66 13.89
C THR A 124 -25.88 -6.79 13.17
N ASN A 125 -26.78 -6.43 12.26
CA ASN A 125 -27.54 -7.37 11.43
C ASN A 125 -26.64 -8.18 10.49
N LEU A 126 -25.66 -7.51 9.85
CA LEU A 126 -24.70 -8.14 8.96
C LEU A 126 -23.81 -9.15 9.70
N ARG A 127 -23.31 -8.81 10.89
CA ARG A 127 -22.53 -9.74 11.73
C ARG A 127 -23.34 -10.98 12.09
N ALA A 128 -24.60 -10.81 12.47
CA ALA A 128 -25.49 -11.93 12.79
C ALA A 128 -25.77 -12.81 11.56
N ALA A 129 -26.05 -12.20 10.41
CA ALA A 129 -26.27 -12.91 9.15
C ALA A 129 -25.00 -13.66 8.68
N LEU A 130 -23.81 -13.05 8.84
CA LEU A 130 -22.55 -13.67 8.44
C LEU A 130 -22.27 -14.94 9.25
N ILE A 131 -22.47 -14.90 10.58
CA ILE A 131 -22.33 -16.06 11.46
C ILE A 131 -23.26 -17.20 11.01
N GLU A 132 -24.53 -16.89 10.70
CA GLU A 132 -25.51 -17.88 10.25
C GLU A 132 -25.10 -18.56 8.94
N VAL A 133 -24.69 -17.76 7.94
CA VAL A 133 -24.26 -18.30 6.65
C VAL A 133 -22.97 -19.12 6.79
N GLN A 134 -22.02 -18.68 7.63
CA GLN A 134 -20.80 -19.45 7.94
C GLN A 134 -21.14 -20.80 8.60
N GLN A 135 -22.07 -20.82 9.56
CA GLN A 135 -22.53 -22.06 10.20
C GLN A 135 -23.18 -23.01 9.19
N ASN A 136 -24.01 -22.49 8.26
CA ASN A 136 -24.62 -23.31 7.22
C ASN A 136 -23.55 -23.88 6.26
N LEU A 137 -22.63 -23.04 5.78
CA LEU A 137 -21.50 -23.46 4.94
C LEU A 137 -20.64 -24.53 5.64
N ALA A 138 -20.34 -24.37 6.93
CA ALA A 138 -19.62 -25.36 7.73
C ALA A 138 -20.37 -26.68 7.82
N GLY A 139 -21.70 -26.64 7.95
CA GLY A 139 -22.57 -27.81 7.89
C GLY A 139 -22.51 -28.53 6.55
N GLN A 140 -22.59 -27.81 5.42
CA GLN A 140 -22.46 -28.40 4.08
C GLN A 140 -21.06 -28.96 3.82
N ALA A 141 -20.01 -28.26 4.26
CA ALA A 141 -18.63 -28.73 4.17
C ALA A 141 -18.44 -30.03 4.94
N SER A 142 -18.92 -30.09 6.19
CA SER A 142 -18.83 -31.29 7.02
C SER A 142 -19.58 -32.48 6.42
N GLU A 143 -20.73 -32.24 5.76
CA GLU A 143 -21.46 -33.28 5.04
C GLU A 143 -20.70 -33.81 3.82
N LEU A 144 -20.11 -32.92 3.00
CA LEU A 144 -19.27 -33.32 1.87
C LEU A 144 -18.01 -34.06 2.32
N GLU A 145 -17.37 -33.62 3.40
CA GLU A 145 -16.18 -34.25 3.99
C GLU A 145 -16.50 -35.67 4.48
N ARG A 146 -17.63 -35.86 5.19
CA ARG A 146 -18.08 -37.21 5.61
C ARG A 146 -18.25 -38.15 4.42
N ARG A 147 -18.86 -37.66 3.33
CA ARG A 147 -19.03 -38.45 2.11
C ARG A 147 -17.70 -38.72 1.42
N ALA A 148 -16.79 -37.74 1.39
CA ALA A 148 -15.47 -37.90 0.80
C ALA A 148 -14.67 -39.00 1.52
N VAL A 149 -14.72 -39.04 2.86
CA VAL A 149 -14.09 -40.11 3.67
C VAL A 149 -14.67 -41.49 3.34
N GLN A 150 -15.99 -41.59 3.13
CA GLN A 150 -16.63 -42.85 2.74
C GLN A 150 -16.17 -43.35 1.36
N GLN A 151 -15.80 -42.45 0.44
CA GLN A 151 -15.40 -42.79 -0.92
C GLN A 151 -13.87 -42.95 -1.09
N ASP A 152 -13.07 -42.20 -0.33
CA ASP A 152 -11.62 -42.33 -0.26
C ASP A 152 -11.16 -42.22 1.21
N PRO A 153 -10.84 -43.35 1.88
CA PRO A 153 -10.35 -43.35 3.26
C PRO A 153 -9.06 -42.54 3.49
N ARG A 154 -8.35 -42.16 2.41
CA ARG A 154 -7.14 -41.31 2.50
C ARG A 154 -7.47 -39.82 2.51
N PHE A 155 -8.73 -39.44 2.35
CA PHE A 155 -9.16 -38.06 2.40
C PHE A 155 -8.83 -37.43 3.76
N GLN A 156 -8.19 -36.26 3.73
CA GLN A 156 -7.88 -35.49 4.93
C GLN A 156 -8.68 -34.19 4.93
N ALA A 157 -9.51 -34.01 5.95
CA ALA A 157 -10.32 -32.79 6.09
C ALA A 157 -9.43 -31.57 6.31
N VAL A 158 -9.77 -30.47 5.64
CA VAL A 158 -9.14 -29.17 5.86
C VAL A 158 -9.80 -28.54 7.10
N LYS A 159 -9.02 -27.88 7.96
CA LYS A 159 -9.53 -27.24 9.18
C LYS A 159 -9.79 -25.74 8.96
N GLY A 160 -10.71 -25.19 9.75
CA GLY A 160 -11.00 -23.75 9.82
C GLY A 160 -12.41 -23.39 9.36
N ASP A 161 -12.87 -22.24 9.86
CA ASP A 161 -14.23 -21.73 9.68
C ASP A 161 -14.27 -20.32 9.04
N THR A 162 -13.12 -19.79 8.60
CA THR A 162 -13.12 -18.58 7.75
C THR A 162 -13.75 -18.89 6.40
N ILE A 163 -14.21 -17.87 5.68
CA ILE A 163 -14.81 -18.06 4.34
C ILE A 163 -13.82 -18.74 3.39
N GLU A 164 -12.54 -18.39 3.45
CA GLU A 164 -11.48 -19.01 2.66
C GLU A 164 -11.25 -20.47 3.05
N ALA A 165 -11.24 -20.78 4.36
CA ALA A 165 -11.09 -22.14 4.85
C ALA A 165 -12.31 -23.00 4.44
N LEU A 166 -13.52 -22.47 4.59
CA LEU A 166 -14.75 -23.12 4.16
C LEU A 166 -14.78 -23.35 2.64
N THR A 167 -14.34 -22.36 1.85
CA THR A 167 -14.18 -22.52 0.39
C THR A 167 -13.24 -23.70 0.08
N LYS A 168 -12.06 -23.74 0.71
CA LYS A 168 -11.09 -24.83 0.51
C LYS A 168 -11.63 -26.19 0.92
N ARG A 169 -12.37 -26.26 2.04
CA ARG A 169 -13.02 -27.48 2.53
C ARG A 169 -14.03 -28.01 1.52
N LEU A 170 -14.90 -27.13 1.02
CA LEU A 170 -15.89 -27.45 -0.01
C LEU A 170 -15.23 -27.95 -1.30
N ASP A 171 -14.26 -27.19 -1.82
CA ASP A 171 -13.56 -27.53 -3.06
C ASP A 171 -12.84 -28.88 -2.97
N HIS A 172 -12.11 -29.13 -1.88
CA HIS A 172 -11.37 -30.37 -1.67
C HIS A 172 -12.31 -31.59 -1.61
N ALA A 173 -13.41 -31.48 -0.86
CA ALA A 173 -14.39 -32.55 -0.74
C ALA A 173 -15.14 -32.80 -2.05
N THR A 174 -15.60 -31.74 -2.74
CA THR A 174 -16.27 -31.84 -4.04
C THR A 174 -15.35 -32.44 -5.10
N GLN A 175 -14.08 -32.05 -5.15
CA GLN A 175 -13.11 -32.62 -6.10
C GLN A 175 -12.90 -34.12 -5.86
N THR A 176 -12.75 -34.52 -4.60
CA THR A 176 -12.57 -35.94 -4.21
C THR A 176 -13.78 -36.78 -4.64
N LEU A 177 -14.99 -36.30 -4.34
CA LEU A 177 -16.23 -36.96 -4.72
C LEU A 177 -16.43 -37.02 -6.25
N GLY A 178 -16.06 -35.96 -6.96
CA GLY A 178 -16.10 -35.93 -8.43
C GLY A 178 -15.20 -36.99 -9.07
N ILE A 179 -13.96 -37.12 -8.57
CA ILE A 179 -13.02 -38.17 -9.01
C ILE A 179 -13.57 -39.56 -8.68
N ALA A 180 -14.12 -39.75 -7.49
CA ALA A 180 -14.70 -41.04 -7.08
C ALA A 180 -15.90 -41.44 -7.95
N ALA A 181 -16.72 -40.48 -8.37
CA ALA A 181 -17.82 -40.73 -9.30
C ALA A 181 -17.29 -41.15 -10.69
N GLN A 182 -16.31 -40.44 -11.23
CA GLN A 182 -15.71 -40.75 -12.54
C GLN A 182 -15.04 -42.13 -12.58
N ARG A 183 -14.45 -42.58 -11.48
CA ARG A 183 -13.79 -43.90 -11.36
C ARG A 183 -14.75 -45.08 -11.21
N SER A 184 -16.04 -44.85 -10.97
CA SER A 184 -17.00 -45.96 -10.91
C SER A 184 -17.22 -46.53 -12.31
N ASN A 185 -17.02 -47.84 -12.49
CA ASN A 185 -17.22 -48.54 -13.77
C ASN A 185 -18.71 -48.84 -14.06
N ASP A 186 -19.58 -48.70 -13.07
CA ASP A 186 -21.03 -48.90 -13.17
C ASP A 186 -21.74 -47.57 -13.45
N ILE A 187 -22.54 -47.54 -14.51
CA ILE A 187 -23.29 -46.35 -14.95
C ILE A 187 -24.31 -45.91 -13.90
N GLU A 188 -24.99 -46.84 -13.23
CA GLU A 188 -25.99 -46.51 -12.22
C GLU A 188 -25.35 -45.96 -10.95
N GLN A 189 -24.28 -46.60 -10.47
CA GLN A 189 -23.50 -46.09 -9.33
C GLN A 189 -22.90 -44.72 -9.62
N ARG A 190 -22.38 -44.50 -10.84
CA ARG A 190 -21.89 -43.19 -11.27
C ARG A 190 -23.00 -42.14 -11.23
N ARG A 191 -24.18 -42.44 -11.78
CA ARG A 191 -25.34 -41.54 -11.74
C ARG A 191 -25.79 -41.23 -10.31
N ALA A 192 -25.84 -42.23 -9.43
CA ALA A 192 -26.21 -42.05 -8.03
C ALA A 192 -25.22 -41.12 -7.30
N LYS A 193 -23.92 -41.42 -7.39
CA LYS A 193 -22.85 -40.58 -6.78
C LYS A 193 -22.84 -39.15 -7.31
N THR A 194 -23.03 -38.97 -8.62
CA THR A 194 -23.14 -37.63 -9.21
C THR A 194 -24.39 -36.89 -8.74
N SER A 195 -25.54 -37.57 -8.65
CA SER A 195 -26.79 -36.96 -8.19
C SER A 195 -26.70 -36.54 -6.71
N GLU A 196 -26.10 -37.36 -5.87
CA GLU A 196 -25.85 -37.07 -4.46
C GLU A 196 -24.91 -35.87 -4.27
N LEU A 197 -23.83 -35.79 -5.05
CA LEU A 197 -22.93 -34.64 -5.04
C LEU A 197 -23.66 -33.36 -5.49
N MET A 198 -24.41 -33.45 -6.59
CA MET A 198 -25.16 -32.32 -7.13
C MET A 198 -26.25 -31.83 -6.17
N ALA A 199 -26.85 -32.71 -5.35
CA ALA A 199 -27.83 -32.30 -4.35
C ALA A 199 -27.23 -31.37 -3.28
N VAL A 200 -25.99 -31.61 -2.84
CA VAL A 200 -25.32 -30.76 -1.85
C VAL A 200 -24.78 -29.48 -2.49
N VAL A 201 -24.18 -29.59 -3.69
CA VAL A 201 -23.73 -28.42 -4.46
C VAL A 201 -24.89 -27.49 -4.79
N LYS A 202 -26.08 -28.05 -5.09
CA LYS A 202 -27.30 -27.28 -5.32
C LYS A 202 -27.69 -26.45 -4.09
N LYS A 203 -27.68 -27.04 -2.88
CA LYS A 203 -27.97 -26.30 -1.63
C LYS A 203 -27.03 -25.11 -1.41
N ILE A 204 -25.76 -25.24 -1.76
CA ILE A 204 -24.78 -24.15 -1.63
C ILE A 204 -25.05 -23.03 -2.65
N ARG A 205 -25.55 -23.39 -3.84
CA ARG A 205 -25.87 -22.46 -4.93
C ARG A 205 -27.32 -21.93 -4.89
N GLU A 206 -28.15 -22.43 -3.99
CA GLU A 206 -29.52 -21.96 -3.85
C GLU A 206 -29.55 -20.52 -3.30
N PRO A 207 -30.45 -19.67 -3.82
CA PRO A 207 -30.58 -18.31 -3.32
C PRO A 207 -30.81 -18.24 -1.81
N VAL A 208 -30.15 -17.29 -1.15
CA VAL A 208 -30.27 -17.06 0.30
C VAL A 208 -31.26 -15.91 0.57
N SER A 209 -31.97 -15.97 1.71
CA SER A 209 -32.82 -14.86 2.14
C SER A 209 -31.99 -13.71 2.73
N THR A 210 -32.30 -12.46 2.35
CA THR A 210 -31.62 -11.25 2.86
C THR A 210 -32.34 -10.57 4.02
N GLN A 211 -33.48 -11.09 4.49
CA GLN A 211 -34.34 -10.43 5.50
C GLN A 211 -33.59 -10.05 6.79
N ARG A 212 -32.63 -10.86 7.22
CA ARG A 212 -31.86 -10.62 8.44
C ARG A 212 -30.76 -9.57 8.26
N SER A 213 -30.22 -9.42 7.05
CA SER A 213 -29.14 -8.46 6.76
C SER A 213 -29.63 -7.05 6.47
N ASP A 214 -30.92 -6.88 6.22
CA ASP A 214 -31.50 -5.64 5.72
C ASP A 214 -32.49 -5.06 6.75
N PRO A 215 -32.15 -3.99 7.50
CA PRO A 215 -33.14 -3.30 8.30
C PRO A 215 -34.22 -2.67 7.39
N PRO A 216 -35.48 -2.52 7.89
CA PRO A 216 -36.49 -1.75 7.19
C PRO A 216 -35.99 -0.31 7.01
N SER A 217 -36.03 0.20 5.78
CA SER A 217 -35.53 1.54 5.47
C SER A 217 -36.39 2.59 6.16
N THR A 218 -35.77 3.42 7.00
CA THR A 218 -36.39 4.63 7.59
C THR A 218 -35.69 5.91 7.13
N ALA A 219 -34.79 5.82 6.14
CA ALA A 219 -34.10 7.00 5.62
C ALA A 219 -35.09 7.83 4.78
N PRO A 220 -35.15 9.17 4.96
CA PRO A 220 -35.74 10.00 3.93
C PRO A 220 -34.94 9.76 2.65
N ALA A 221 -35.64 9.56 1.52
CA ALA A 221 -35.02 9.53 0.21
C ALA A 221 -34.14 10.78 0.06
N THR A 222 -32.83 10.62 0.21
CA THR A 222 -31.90 11.71 -0.04
C THR A 222 -31.95 12.02 -1.54
N ASN A 223 -31.94 13.32 -1.84
CA ASN A 223 -32.24 13.94 -3.13
C ASN A 223 -32.05 13.06 -4.39
N PRO A 224 -33.04 13.05 -5.33
CA PRO A 224 -32.99 12.29 -6.57
C PRO A 224 -32.04 12.92 -7.61
N THR A 225 -30.77 13.08 -7.24
CA THR A 225 -29.69 13.47 -8.17
C THR A 225 -28.67 12.35 -8.32
N THR A 226 -29.12 11.08 -8.27
CA THR A 226 -28.29 9.96 -8.71
C THR A 226 -28.96 9.32 -9.91
N ALA A 227 -28.22 9.29 -11.03
CA ALA A 227 -28.56 8.51 -12.21
C ALA A 227 -28.92 7.06 -11.79
N PRO A 228 -29.78 6.36 -12.55
CA PRO A 228 -30.16 4.98 -12.24
C PRO A 228 -28.89 4.14 -12.00
N LEU A 229 -28.88 3.42 -10.87
CA LEU A 229 -27.77 2.55 -10.46
C LEU A 229 -27.58 1.45 -11.53
N SER A 230 -26.61 1.61 -12.42
CA SER A 230 -26.14 0.50 -13.24
C SER A 230 -25.40 -0.49 -12.34
N ASP A 231 -25.69 -1.79 -12.46
CA ASP A 231 -25.08 -2.84 -11.63
C ASP A 231 -23.53 -2.81 -11.64
N GLN A 232 -22.91 -2.29 -12.71
CA GLN A 232 -21.45 -2.22 -12.89
C GLN A 232 -20.70 -1.41 -11.81
N HIS A 233 -21.32 -0.44 -11.13
CA HIS A 233 -20.61 0.45 -10.19
C HIS A 233 -21.13 0.37 -8.74
N LEU A 234 -21.95 -0.64 -8.42
CA LEU A 234 -22.54 -0.76 -7.08
C LEU A 234 -21.49 -0.93 -5.98
N ALA A 235 -20.45 -1.73 -6.24
CA ALA A 235 -19.35 -1.94 -5.29
C ALA A 235 -18.57 -0.66 -4.98
N GLU A 236 -18.49 0.26 -5.94
CA GLU A 236 -17.79 1.55 -5.78
C GLU A 236 -18.58 2.55 -4.94
N ARG A 237 -19.90 2.35 -4.86
CA ARG A 237 -20.80 3.14 -4.03
C ARG A 237 -21.04 2.48 -2.68
N ARG A 238 -20.03 1.84 -2.09
CA ARG A 238 -20.13 1.19 -0.77
C ARG A 238 -20.59 2.13 0.35
N PHE A 239 -20.43 3.44 0.22
CA PHE A 239 -20.99 4.44 1.13
C PHE A 239 -22.52 4.53 1.09
N ASP A 240 -23.16 4.14 -0.01
CA ASP A 240 -24.60 4.20 -0.23
C ASP A 240 -25.29 2.94 0.34
N PRO A 241 -26.21 3.08 1.32
CA PRO A 241 -26.90 1.94 1.92
C PRO A 241 -27.74 1.14 0.90
N ASP A 242 -28.30 1.78 -0.12
CA ASP A 242 -29.11 1.08 -1.12
C ASP A 242 -28.23 0.32 -2.12
N ALA A 243 -27.06 0.86 -2.45
CA ALA A 243 -26.06 0.11 -3.22
C ALA A 243 -25.60 -1.14 -2.45
N ARG A 244 -25.29 -1.02 -1.16
CA ARG A 244 -24.93 -2.19 -0.32
C ARG A 244 -26.04 -3.23 -0.26
N ARG A 245 -27.30 -2.80 -0.10
CA ARG A 245 -28.47 -3.69 -0.14
C ARG A 245 -28.54 -4.45 -1.47
N ARG A 246 -28.42 -3.74 -2.59
CA ARG A 246 -28.46 -4.35 -3.93
C ARG A 246 -27.33 -5.36 -4.15
N VAL A 247 -26.11 -5.06 -3.70
CA VAL A 247 -24.98 -6.01 -3.75
C VAL A 247 -25.27 -7.25 -2.91
N ARG A 248 -25.92 -7.12 -1.74
CA ARG A 248 -26.36 -8.27 -0.92
C ARG A 248 -27.39 -9.13 -1.64
N GLU A 249 -28.38 -8.54 -2.29
CA GLU A 249 -29.39 -9.28 -3.06
C GLU A 249 -28.75 -10.07 -4.21
N LEU A 250 -27.81 -9.48 -4.94
CA LEU A 250 -27.07 -10.15 -6.01
C LEU A 250 -26.22 -11.30 -5.46
N GLY A 251 -25.45 -11.05 -4.40
CA GLY A 251 -24.64 -12.09 -3.75
C GLY A 251 -25.50 -13.23 -3.17
N ALA A 252 -26.68 -12.91 -2.65
CA ALA A 252 -27.64 -13.88 -2.16
C ALA A 252 -28.23 -14.73 -3.28
N ALA A 253 -28.53 -14.14 -4.44
CA ALA A 253 -29.01 -14.86 -5.61
C ALA A 253 -27.96 -15.84 -6.18
N ASP A 254 -26.68 -15.54 -6.01
CA ASP A 254 -25.54 -16.38 -6.44
C ASP A 254 -25.20 -17.53 -5.45
N GLY A 255 -25.87 -17.58 -4.30
CA GLY A 255 -25.74 -18.64 -3.30
C GLY A 255 -24.87 -18.29 -2.08
N MET A 256 -24.79 -19.24 -1.14
CA MET A 256 -24.26 -19.01 0.21
C MET A 256 -22.85 -18.46 0.25
N LEU A 257 -21.97 -18.94 -0.63
CA LEU A 257 -20.57 -18.51 -0.63
C LEU A 257 -20.39 -17.08 -1.15
N SER A 258 -21.14 -16.71 -2.19
CA SER A 258 -21.15 -15.34 -2.71
C SER A 258 -21.72 -14.38 -1.66
N PHE A 259 -22.86 -14.76 -1.06
CA PHE A 259 -23.48 -13.99 0.00
C PHE A 259 -22.57 -13.80 1.23
N ALA A 260 -21.89 -14.85 1.70
CA ALA A 260 -20.96 -14.76 2.81
C ALA A 260 -19.83 -13.75 2.54
N ARG A 261 -19.27 -13.74 1.32
CA ARG A 261 -18.21 -12.80 0.92
C ARG A 261 -18.72 -11.36 0.90
N VAL A 262 -19.93 -11.14 0.39
CA VAL A 262 -20.56 -9.81 0.39
C VAL A 262 -20.83 -9.35 1.83
N LEU A 263 -21.35 -10.21 2.69
CA LEU A 263 -21.58 -9.89 4.10
C LEU A 263 -20.29 -9.53 4.81
N ALA A 264 -19.22 -10.32 4.64
CA ALA A 264 -17.91 -10.01 5.20
C ALA A 264 -17.37 -8.66 4.72
N ALA A 265 -17.40 -8.39 3.42
CA ALA A 265 -16.94 -7.11 2.87
C ALA A 265 -17.73 -5.91 3.43
N HIS A 266 -19.05 -6.04 3.62
CA HIS A 266 -19.85 -4.99 4.23
C HIS A 266 -19.62 -4.85 5.74
N VAL A 267 -19.38 -5.95 6.47
CA VAL A 267 -18.97 -5.91 7.88
C VAL A 267 -17.65 -5.15 8.01
N ASP A 268 -16.67 -5.46 7.17
CA ASP A 268 -15.35 -4.82 7.17
C ASP A 268 -15.49 -3.32 6.88
N TYR A 269 -16.25 -2.96 5.85
CA TYR A 269 -16.48 -1.56 5.47
C TYR A 269 -17.18 -0.74 6.58
N LEU A 270 -18.15 -1.33 7.27
CA LEU A 270 -18.92 -0.66 8.32
C LEU A 270 -18.25 -0.74 9.69
N THR A 271 -17.14 -1.46 9.86
CA THR A 271 -16.43 -1.54 11.14
C THR A 271 -15.62 -0.25 11.36
N PRO A 272 -15.92 0.56 12.39
CA PRO A 272 -15.27 1.87 12.54
C PRO A 272 -13.88 1.81 13.18
N GLU A 273 -13.59 0.74 13.93
CA GLU A 273 -12.35 0.64 14.70
C GLU A 273 -11.11 0.65 13.78
N SER A 274 -10.11 1.46 14.14
CA SER A 274 -8.82 1.55 13.42
C SER A 274 -8.96 1.81 11.92
N SER A 275 -9.96 2.58 11.51
CA SER A 275 -10.25 2.92 10.11
C SER A 275 -9.73 4.28 9.66
N ASP A 276 -9.14 5.07 10.56
CA ASP A 276 -8.39 6.27 10.20
C ASP A 276 -7.15 5.87 9.38
N ALA A 277 -6.62 6.77 8.54
CA ALA A 277 -5.44 6.47 7.73
C ALA A 277 -4.74 7.76 7.31
N ALA A 278 -3.47 7.66 6.91
CA ALA A 278 -2.87 8.72 6.12
C ALA A 278 -3.57 8.77 4.75
N PHE A 279 -3.94 9.97 4.32
CA PHE A 279 -4.63 10.21 3.05
C PHE A 279 -3.91 9.53 1.89
N ASP A 280 -2.59 9.71 1.83
CA ASP A 280 -1.75 9.20 0.75
C ASP A 280 -1.65 7.66 0.78
N ASN A 281 -1.60 7.07 1.98
CA ASN A 281 -1.46 5.63 2.15
C ASN A 281 -2.77 4.87 1.89
N GLU A 282 -3.92 5.49 2.18
CA GLU A 282 -5.23 5.00 1.76
C GLU A 282 -5.41 5.11 0.24
N LEU A 283 -4.99 6.24 -0.33
CA LEU A 283 -5.13 6.52 -1.76
C LEU A 283 -4.34 5.52 -2.63
N ALA A 284 -3.30 4.89 -2.08
CA ALA A 284 -2.57 3.83 -2.76
C ALA A 284 -3.46 2.64 -3.16
N LEU A 285 -4.55 2.38 -2.43
CA LEU A 285 -5.53 1.33 -2.74
C LEU A 285 -6.72 1.84 -3.56
N VAL A 286 -6.65 3.04 -4.15
CA VAL A 286 -7.81 3.63 -4.83
C VAL A 286 -8.40 2.73 -5.91
N MET A 287 -7.58 1.92 -6.60
CA MET A 287 -8.04 0.98 -7.64
C MET A 287 -8.53 -0.37 -7.10
N TRP A 288 -8.45 -0.61 -5.79
CA TRP A 288 -8.92 -1.86 -5.20
C TRP A 288 -10.45 -1.80 -5.04
N PRO A 289 -11.19 -2.77 -5.60
CA PRO A 289 -12.65 -2.73 -5.55
C PRO A 289 -13.18 -2.88 -4.12
N ASN A 290 -12.58 -3.78 -3.33
CA ASN A 290 -12.90 -4.02 -1.93
C ASN A 290 -11.63 -4.43 -1.17
N TYR A 291 -11.51 -3.97 0.08
CA TYR A 291 -10.48 -4.38 1.03
C TYR A 291 -10.92 -4.07 2.46
N GLN A 292 -10.27 -4.73 3.42
CA GLN A 292 -10.46 -4.44 4.83
C GLN A 292 -9.79 -3.09 5.14
N ARG A 293 -10.62 -2.11 5.50
CA ARG A 293 -10.17 -0.77 5.90
C ARG A 293 -9.77 -0.67 7.38
N PRO A 294 -10.42 -1.39 8.32
CA PRO A 294 -9.90 -1.51 9.68
C PRO A 294 -8.48 -2.11 9.68
N GLN A 295 -7.59 -1.52 10.48
CA GLN A 295 -6.17 -1.90 10.52
C GLN A 295 -5.49 -1.58 9.19
N TRP A 296 -4.69 -2.49 8.65
CA TRP A 296 -3.84 -2.26 7.49
C TRP A 296 -3.93 -3.40 6.47
N MET A 297 -3.51 -3.10 5.25
CA MET A 297 -3.28 -4.09 4.20
C MET A 297 -1.78 -4.24 3.95
N PRO A 298 -1.25 -5.46 3.72
CA PRO A 298 0.13 -5.64 3.31
C PRO A 298 0.41 -4.92 1.99
N ASN A 299 1.55 -4.24 1.88
CA ASN A 299 1.93 -3.56 0.65
C ASN A 299 2.46 -4.56 -0.41
N PRO A 300 1.76 -4.82 -1.53
CA PRO A 300 2.23 -5.75 -2.57
C PRO A 300 3.46 -5.26 -3.33
N LEU A 301 3.77 -3.94 -3.28
CA LEU A 301 5.01 -3.42 -3.86
C LEU A 301 6.22 -3.69 -2.98
N SER A 302 6.03 -4.00 -1.69
CA SER A 302 7.14 -4.27 -0.79
C SER A 302 7.93 -5.49 -1.27
N TYR A 303 9.26 -5.45 -1.11
CA TYR A 303 10.13 -6.57 -1.46
C TYR A 303 9.72 -7.88 -0.75
N ARG A 304 9.05 -7.77 0.41
CA ARG A 304 8.53 -8.87 1.22
C ARG A 304 7.34 -9.60 0.62
N TYR A 305 6.63 -8.97 -0.33
CA TYR A 305 5.36 -9.46 -0.88
C TYR A 305 5.35 -9.52 -2.41
N LEU A 306 6.51 -9.51 -3.06
CA LEU A 306 6.61 -9.47 -4.53
C LEU A 306 6.05 -10.70 -5.24
N GLU A 307 5.78 -11.80 -4.53
CA GLU A 307 5.14 -13.01 -5.08
C GLU A 307 3.64 -13.09 -4.71
N SER A 308 3.10 -12.07 -4.06
CA SER A 308 1.69 -12.04 -3.68
C SER A 308 0.79 -11.93 -4.91
N ARG A 309 -0.40 -12.54 -4.82
CA ARG A 309 -1.48 -12.40 -5.83
C ARG A 309 -2.39 -11.21 -5.55
N MET A 310 -1.98 -10.30 -4.68
CA MET A 310 -2.78 -9.12 -4.34
C MET A 310 -2.84 -8.17 -5.56
N PRO A 311 -3.93 -7.42 -5.73
CA PRO A 311 -3.98 -6.39 -6.76
C PRO A 311 -2.84 -5.38 -6.58
N PRO A 312 -2.31 -4.78 -7.66
CA PRO A 312 -1.27 -3.76 -7.54
C PRO A 312 -1.80 -2.56 -6.76
N VAL A 313 -0.93 -1.91 -5.99
CA VAL A 313 -1.20 -0.59 -5.38
C VAL A 313 -0.52 0.50 -6.20
N MET A 314 -1.05 1.71 -6.11
CA MET A 314 -0.44 2.90 -6.68
C MET A 314 0.62 3.43 -5.71
N MET A 315 1.77 3.89 -6.23
CA MET A 315 2.66 4.70 -5.41
C MET A 315 1.98 6.04 -5.14
N VAL A 316 2.04 6.53 -3.91
CA VAL A 316 1.61 7.88 -3.55
C VAL A 316 2.71 8.55 -2.74
N MET A 317 3.03 9.78 -3.12
CA MET A 317 4.05 10.62 -2.48
C MET A 317 3.48 12.02 -2.25
N ARG A 318 4.09 12.77 -1.34
CA ARG A 318 3.62 14.11 -0.98
C ARG A 318 4.69 15.18 -1.22
N LEU A 319 4.30 16.26 -1.89
CA LEU A 319 5.06 17.52 -1.96
C LEU A 319 4.39 18.55 -1.05
N ASP A 320 4.78 18.52 0.21
CA ASP A 320 4.23 19.35 1.29
C ASP A 320 5.32 19.73 2.29
N ALA A 321 5.12 20.82 3.02
CA ALA A 321 6.07 21.37 3.98
C ALA A 321 5.36 22.44 4.82
N PRO A 322 5.97 22.91 5.93
CA PRO A 322 5.41 24.01 6.72
C PRO A 322 5.04 25.28 5.96
N THR A 323 5.67 25.55 4.82
CA THR A 323 5.27 26.65 3.94
C THR A 323 5.31 26.23 2.47
N PRO A 324 4.49 26.87 1.60
CA PRO A 324 4.57 26.66 0.15
C PRO A 324 5.96 26.93 -0.42
N GLN A 325 6.69 27.91 0.13
CA GLN A 325 8.06 28.20 -0.29
C GLN A 325 9.00 27.01 -0.04
N LYS A 326 8.90 26.37 1.12
CA LYS A 326 9.69 25.16 1.41
C LYS A 326 9.37 24.01 0.45
N VAL A 327 8.13 23.88 -0.03
CA VAL A 327 7.80 22.90 -1.10
C VAL A 327 8.54 23.21 -2.40
N ARG A 328 8.62 24.49 -2.80
CA ARG A 328 9.44 24.89 -3.97
C ARG A 328 10.91 24.56 -3.75
N ASP A 329 11.41 24.78 -2.54
CA ASP A 329 12.81 24.50 -2.18
C ASP A 329 13.10 22.99 -2.22
N ILE A 330 12.18 22.13 -1.76
CA ILE A 330 12.26 20.66 -1.89
C ILE A 330 12.44 20.27 -3.36
N ILE A 331 11.58 20.76 -4.24
CA ILE A 331 11.60 20.44 -5.68
C ILE A 331 12.90 20.93 -6.33
N ALA A 332 13.25 22.20 -6.11
CA ALA A 332 14.44 22.82 -6.70
C ALA A 332 15.72 22.12 -6.24
N THR A 333 15.82 21.85 -4.95
CA THR A 333 16.97 21.16 -4.35
C THR A 333 17.08 19.72 -4.85
N SER A 334 15.96 19.00 -4.97
CA SER A 334 15.95 17.64 -5.54
C SER A 334 16.59 17.60 -6.93
N ILE A 335 16.16 18.51 -7.82
CA ILE A 335 16.68 18.61 -9.19
C ILE A 335 18.14 19.05 -9.21
N GLN A 336 18.53 19.98 -8.35
CA GLN A 336 19.92 20.42 -8.23
C GLN A 336 20.82 19.26 -7.80
N ILE A 337 20.42 18.53 -6.76
CA ILE A 337 21.23 17.46 -6.16
C ILE A 337 21.35 16.26 -7.09
N GLU A 338 20.33 15.94 -7.89
CA GLU A 338 20.46 14.92 -8.93
C GLU A 338 21.55 15.23 -9.96
N ARG A 339 21.82 16.51 -10.23
CA ARG A 339 22.87 16.95 -11.16
C ARG A 339 24.26 16.92 -10.52
N SER A 340 24.37 17.27 -9.24
CA SER A 340 25.65 17.32 -8.52
C SER A 340 26.05 16.00 -7.87
N GLY A 341 25.08 15.17 -7.50
CA GLY A 341 25.20 14.07 -6.55
C GLY A 341 25.07 14.56 -5.10
N LEU A 342 24.38 13.80 -4.25
CA LEU A 342 24.29 14.07 -2.81
C LEU A 342 25.60 13.68 -2.11
N LYS A 343 26.09 14.54 -1.22
CA LYS A 343 27.32 14.34 -0.44
C LYS A 343 27.05 14.63 1.02
N GLY A 344 27.57 13.78 1.91
CA GLY A 344 27.45 13.96 3.35
C GLY A 344 27.55 12.62 4.07
N GLY A 345 27.61 12.69 5.41
CA GLY A 345 27.61 11.53 6.28
C GLY A 345 26.20 11.00 6.56
N ALA A 346 26.14 9.91 7.31
CA ALA A 346 24.93 9.38 7.92
C ALA A 346 25.02 9.54 9.44
N LEU A 347 23.93 9.97 10.07
CA LEU A 347 23.77 9.95 11.52
C LEU A 347 22.65 8.97 11.88
N ILE A 348 22.99 8.00 12.73
CA ILE A 348 22.09 6.97 13.21
C ILE A 348 21.98 7.10 14.72
N ASP A 349 20.83 7.56 15.20
CA ASP A 349 20.49 7.80 16.60
C ASP A 349 19.61 6.65 17.11
N ALA A 350 20.25 5.54 17.49
CA ALA A 350 19.55 4.34 17.94
C ALA A 350 19.19 4.45 19.44
N GLY A 351 19.05 3.33 20.15
CA GLY A 351 18.84 3.29 21.59
C GLY A 351 17.39 3.43 22.06
N GLY A 352 16.45 3.73 21.15
CA GLY A 352 15.01 3.80 21.46
C GLY A 352 14.44 2.54 22.12
N ALA A 353 14.91 1.34 21.78
CA ALA A 353 14.45 0.11 22.43
C ALA A 353 14.86 0.04 23.91
N GLN A 354 16.03 0.57 24.30
CA GLN A 354 16.45 0.63 25.70
C GLN A 354 15.49 1.50 26.52
N LYS A 355 15.02 2.60 25.94
CA LYS A 355 14.07 3.52 26.58
C LYS A 355 12.67 2.91 26.72
N LEU A 356 12.22 2.16 25.71
CA LEU A 356 10.86 1.59 25.66
C LEU A 356 10.73 0.22 26.33
N ASP A 357 11.80 -0.57 26.35
CA ASP A 357 11.78 -1.97 26.79
C ASP A 357 13.15 -2.40 27.34
N ALA A 358 13.61 -1.71 28.39
CA ALA A 358 14.85 -2.02 29.09
C ALA A 358 14.94 -3.50 29.54
N ASP A 359 13.81 -4.10 29.89
CA ASP A 359 13.72 -5.50 30.35
C ASP A 359 13.75 -6.55 29.21
N HIS A 360 13.80 -6.11 27.94
CA HIS A 360 13.81 -6.99 26.76
C HIS A 360 12.61 -7.95 26.67
N LYS A 361 11.42 -7.49 27.05
CA LYS A 361 10.19 -8.29 27.00
C LYS A 361 9.54 -8.28 25.62
N ASN A 362 9.81 -7.25 24.81
CA ASN A 362 9.25 -7.08 23.49
C ASN A 362 10.31 -7.30 22.41
N ASN A 363 10.32 -8.51 21.85
CA ASN A 363 11.20 -8.88 20.74
C ASN A 363 11.09 -7.94 19.52
N GLY A 364 9.94 -7.28 19.32
CA GLY A 364 9.73 -6.36 18.20
C GLY A 364 10.58 -5.09 18.29
N PHE A 365 10.68 -4.48 19.48
CA PHE A 365 11.51 -3.28 19.66
C PHE A 365 12.98 -3.59 19.41
N TRP A 366 13.50 -4.66 20.00
CA TRP A 366 14.89 -5.07 19.83
C TRP A 366 15.22 -5.58 18.42
N ALA A 367 14.26 -6.18 17.71
CA ALA A 367 14.44 -6.54 16.30
C ALA A 367 14.60 -5.30 15.41
N PHE A 368 13.79 -4.26 15.66
CA PHE A 368 13.87 -2.98 14.96
C PHE A 368 15.14 -2.21 15.35
N GLU A 369 15.50 -2.17 16.64
CA GLU A 369 16.79 -1.64 17.13
C GLU A 369 17.97 -2.23 16.36
N GLY A 370 17.96 -3.56 16.20
CA GLY A 370 19.00 -4.26 15.45
C GLY A 370 19.14 -3.81 13.99
N SER A 371 18.09 -3.21 13.40
CA SER A 371 18.16 -2.69 12.03
C SER A 371 19.02 -1.42 11.91
N PHE A 372 19.04 -0.56 12.93
CA PHE A 372 19.95 0.58 12.98
C PHE A 372 21.41 0.13 13.01
N LYS A 373 21.71 -0.89 13.84
CA LYS A 373 23.04 -1.49 13.93
C LYS A 373 23.49 -2.12 12.62
N ARG A 374 22.60 -2.88 11.98
CA ARG A 374 22.88 -3.54 10.69
C ARG A 374 23.11 -2.51 9.58
N LEU A 375 22.35 -1.41 9.54
CA LEU A 375 22.62 -0.28 8.67
C LEU A 375 24.02 0.32 8.93
N ALA A 376 24.33 0.66 10.19
CA ALA A 376 25.63 1.26 10.53
C ALA A 376 26.81 0.37 10.12
N LEU A 377 26.70 -0.94 10.35
CA LEU A 377 27.72 -1.91 9.94
C LEU A 377 27.84 -2.01 8.41
N LEU A 378 26.73 -1.98 7.67
CA LEU A 378 26.73 -2.00 6.22
C LEU A 378 27.43 -0.76 5.66
N LEU A 379 27.05 0.43 6.12
CA LEU A 379 27.67 1.68 5.68
C LEU A 379 29.18 1.68 5.94
N LYS A 380 29.61 1.28 7.14
CA LYS A 380 31.02 1.22 7.52
C LYS A 380 31.85 0.22 6.70
N ARG A 381 31.25 -0.91 6.30
CA ARG A 381 31.96 -2.01 5.62
C ARG A 381 31.94 -1.90 4.11
N LYS A 382 30.89 -1.32 3.53
CA LYS A 382 30.58 -1.39 2.09
C LYS A 382 30.53 -0.04 1.39
N THR A 383 30.65 1.06 2.12
CA THR A 383 30.54 2.41 1.55
C THR A 383 31.66 3.32 2.03
N LYS A 384 31.74 4.52 1.46
CA LYS A 384 32.59 5.62 1.95
C LYS A 384 31.82 6.66 2.76
N VAL A 385 30.55 6.40 3.07
CA VAL A 385 29.71 7.33 3.84
C VAL A 385 30.21 7.38 5.28
N GLN A 386 30.62 8.56 5.76
CA GLN A 386 30.98 8.74 7.17
C GLN A 386 29.75 8.46 8.03
N THR A 387 29.84 7.54 8.98
CA THR A 387 28.69 7.11 9.79
C THR A 387 28.92 7.45 11.26
N GLY A 388 28.04 8.28 11.83
CA GLY A 388 27.82 8.38 13.27
C GLY A 388 26.76 7.37 13.70
N TYR A 389 27.02 6.63 14.78
CA TYR A 389 26.11 5.63 15.33
C TYR A 389 26.12 5.77 16.85
N ASP A 390 24.96 6.09 17.42
CA ASP A 390 24.74 6.18 18.85
C ASP A 390 23.75 5.10 19.32
N GLU A 391 24.03 4.49 20.47
CA GLU A 391 23.18 3.45 21.10
C GLU A 391 22.64 3.93 22.46
N GLY A 392 22.79 5.21 22.79
CA GLY A 392 22.32 5.78 24.04
C GLY A 392 20.78 5.89 24.07
N PRO A 393 20.13 5.76 25.23
CA PRO A 393 18.67 5.86 25.33
C PRO A 393 18.13 7.29 25.15
N GLU A 394 19.00 8.30 25.18
CA GLU A 394 18.64 9.70 25.02
C GLU A 394 18.95 10.17 23.61
N VAL A 395 18.08 11.02 23.08
CA VAL A 395 18.28 11.65 21.77
C VAL A 395 19.57 12.46 21.79
N LEU A 396 20.35 12.35 20.72
CA LEU A 396 21.60 13.09 20.56
C LEU A 396 21.41 14.60 20.75
N PRO A 397 22.35 15.30 21.43
CA PRO A 397 22.29 16.74 21.60
C PRO A 397 22.24 17.51 20.27
N PRO A 398 21.75 18.77 20.27
CA PRO A 398 21.78 19.64 19.10
C PRO A 398 23.16 19.73 18.46
N HIS A 399 23.20 19.73 17.12
CA HIS A 399 24.40 19.94 16.31
C HIS A 399 25.54 18.95 16.58
N THR A 400 25.22 17.73 17.01
CA THR A 400 26.21 16.68 17.31
C THR A 400 27.03 16.29 16.07
N ALA A 401 26.39 16.16 14.90
CA ALA A 401 27.06 15.81 13.65
C ALA A 401 26.84 16.89 12.58
N LYS A 402 27.86 17.12 11.76
CA LYS A 402 27.83 18.11 10.68
C LYS A 402 27.90 17.47 9.31
N GLY A 403 27.28 18.11 8.33
CA GLY A 403 27.32 17.64 6.94
C GLY A 403 26.59 16.31 6.77
N VAL A 404 25.45 16.16 7.42
CA VAL A 404 24.66 14.91 7.41
C VAL A 404 23.72 14.90 6.21
N ALA A 405 23.87 13.90 5.35
CA ALA A 405 22.99 13.63 4.21
C ALA A 405 21.87 12.64 4.54
N LEU A 406 22.13 11.70 5.45
CA LEU A 406 21.16 10.68 5.87
C LEU A 406 20.98 10.74 7.38
N TYR A 407 19.74 10.87 7.84
CA TYR A 407 19.42 10.83 9.28
C TYR A 407 18.38 9.75 9.57
N THR A 408 18.60 8.96 10.61
CA THR A 408 17.53 8.13 11.17
C THR A 408 17.72 7.91 12.66
N GLY A 409 16.62 7.81 13.41
CA GLY A 409 16.70 7.51 14.83
C GLY A 409 15.37 7.23 15.49
N TRP A 410 15.41 6.93 16.80
CA TRP A 410 14.25 6.71 17.67
C TRP A 410 14.65 6.68 19.16
N TYR A 411 13.83 7.01 20.16
CA TYR A 411 12.39 7.30 20.16
C TYR A 411 12.09 8.54 21.02
N SER A 412 11.59 9.61 20.40
CA SER A 412 11.24 10.88 21.07
C SER A 412 10.00 11.53 20.43
N VAL A 413 8.83 11.21 20.95
CA VAL A 413 7.55 11.66 20.37
C VAL A 413 7.39 13.17 20.45
N SER A 414 7.11 13.81 19.30
CA SER A 414 6.81 15.24 19.20
C SER A 414 7.83 16.13 19.91
N ASN A 415 9.10 15.72 19.88
CA ASN A 415 10.19 16.42 20.54
C ASN A 415 11.44 16.36 19.65
N TYR A 416 11.35 17.10 18.55
CA TYR A 416 12.44 17.30 17.60
C TYR A 416 13.62 18.00 18.27
N ILE A 417 14.78 17.40 18.13
CA ILE A 417 16.07 17.98 18.49
C ILE A 417 16.91 18.01 17.21
N PRO A 418 17.51 19.16 16.85
CA PRO A 418 18.30 19.28 15.62
C PRO A 418 19.69 18.67 15.82
N SER A 419 19.76 17.35 15.99
CA SER A 419 21.00 16.62 16.33
C SER A 419 22.05 16.63 15.21
N ALA A 420 21.62 16.99 13.99
CA ALA A 420 22.45 17.00 12.79
C ALA A 420 22.34 18.32 12.02
N ASP A 421 23.48 18.91 11.63
CA ASP A 421 23.51 19.94 10.60
C ASP A 421 23.36 19.26 9.22
N LEU A 422 22.15 19.35 8.67
CA LEU A 422 21.78 18.69 7.42
C LEU A 422 22.37 19.42 6.20
N VAL A 423 22.77 18.65 5.19
CA VAL A 423 23.14 19.20 3.88
C VAL A 423 21.90 19.42 3.01
N PRO A 424 21.93 20.35 2.03
CA PRO A 424 20.90 20.43 1.02
C PRO A 424 20.73 19.07 0.30
N GLY A 425 19.50 18.59 0.23
CA GLY A 425 19.21 17.28 -0.36
C GLY A 425 19.11 16.13 0.65
N ALA A 426 19.28 16.41 1.95
CA ALA A 426 19.22 15.39 2.98
C ALA A 426 17.87 14.66 3.03
N VAL A 427 17.94 13.37 3.38
CA VAL A 427 16.80 12.47 3.57
C VAL A 427 16.88 11.90 4.97
N GLY A 428 15.80 11.96 5.74
CA GLY A 428 15.80 11.34 7.05
C GLY A 428 14.43 11.19 7.68
N TYR A 429 14.33 10.28 8.64
CA TYR A 429 13.11 10.07 9.42
C TYR A 429 13.42 9.58 10.82
N HIS A 430 12.59 10.01 11.77
CA HIS A 430 12.65 9.56 13.16
C HIS A 430 11.44 8.67 13.45
N VAL A 431 11.68 7.51 14.04
CA VAL A 431 10.61 6.56 14.36
C VAL A 431 9.97 6.98 15.67
N ALA A 432 8.80 7.59 15.56
CA ALA A 432 7.93 7.93 16.68
C ALA A 432 6.48 8.08 16.20
N SER A 433 5.52 7.95 17.11
CA SER A 433 4.10 8.12 16.80
C SER A 433 3.74 9.60 16.60
N TYR A 434 2.68 9.90 15.85
CA TYR A 434 2.13 11.26 15.68
C TYR A 434 3.09 12.31 15.08
N GLU A 435 4.14 11.90 14.38
CA GLU A 435 5.18 12.83 13.88
C GLU A 435 4.74 13.70 12.70
N MET A 436 3.62 13.36 12.05
CA MET A 436 3.06 14.08 10.91
C MET A 436 1.55 14.35 11.10
N THR A 437 1.11 14.64 12.33
CA THR A 437 -0.27 15.07 12.61
C THR A 437 -0.63 16.40 11.95
N SER A 438 0.37 17.28 11.79
CA SER A 438 0.30 18.49 10.98
C SER A 438 1.69 18.83 10.47
N LEU A 439 1.79 19.35 9.25
CA LEU A 439 3.01 20.00 8.77
C LEU A 439 2.91 21.52 8.81
N HIS A 440 1.70 22.08 8.98
CA HIS A 440 1.42 23.50 8.85
C HIS A 440 1.25 24.23 10.19
N ASP A 441 1.09 23.48 11.29
CA ASP A 441 1.15 24.06 12.64
C ASP A 441 2.60 24.38 13.04
N VAL A 442 2.91 25.67 13.10
CA VAL A 442 4.24 26.20 13.51
C VAL A 442 4.64 25.82 14.94
N ASN A 443 3.67 25.44 15.78
CA ASN A 443 3.94 24.99 17.14
C ASN A 443 4.24 23.48 17.21
N ASN A 444 3.98 22.74 16.13
CA ASN A 444 4.28 21.32 16.10
C ASN A 444 5.79 21.09 16.26
N LYS A 445 6.14 20.25 17.23
CA LYS A 445 7.51 19.86 17.58
C LYS A 445 7.87 18.47 17.06
N GLY A 446 7.08 17.92 16.16
CA GLY A 446 7.35 16.65 15.48
C GLY A 446 8.62 16.67 14.64
N TRP A 447 9.21 15.50 14.48
CA TRP A 447 10.43 15.28 13.72
C TRP A 447 10.24 15.55 12.23
N CYS A 448 9.06 15.28 11.65
CA CYS A 448 8.85 15.54 10.23
C CYS A 448 8.93 17.05 9.93
N ILE A 449 8.16 17.87 10.65
CA ILE A 449 8.19 19.34 10.47
C ILE A 449 9.55 19.92 10.88
N GLY A 450 10.18 19.38 11.93
CA GLY A 450 11.52 19.77 12.37
C GLY A 450 12.60 19.53 11.31
N LEU A 451 12.68 18.31 10.78
CA LEU A 451 13.63 17.96 9.71
C LEU A 451 13.43 18.82 8.46
N LEU A 452 12.18 19.07 8.06
CA LEU A 452 11.87 19.95 6.92
C LEU A 452 12.22 21.42 7.20
N ASN A 453 12.11 21.86 8.45
CA ASN A 453 12.54 23.20 8.86
C ASN A 453 14.06 23.36 8.75
N ASP A 454 14.80 22.31 9.12
CA ASP A 454 16.26 22.26 9.12
C ASP A 454 16.88 21.82 7.77
N GLY A 455 16.06 21.71 6.72
CA GLY A 455 16.53 21.58 5.34
C GLY A 455 16.59 20.17 4.78
N ALA A 456 16.08 19.15 5.51
CA ALA A 456 15.73 17.89 4.87
C ALA A 456 14.70 18.15 3.77
N ILE A 457 14.85 17.45 2.65
CA ILE A 457 13.90 17.55 1.53
C ILE A 457 13.02 16.31 1.39
N ALA A 458 13.27 15.31 2.24
CA ALA A 458 12.49 14.10 2.29
C ALA A 458 12.44 13.54 3.71
N THR A 459 11.24 13.19 4.17
CA THR A 459 10.99 12.57 5.47
C THR A 459 9.71 11.75 5.45
N LEU A 460 9.56 10.83 6.39
CA LEU A 460 8.31 10.09 6.61
C LEU A 460 7.96 10.10 8.08
N GLY A 461 6.67 9.97 8.33
CA GLY A 461 6.13 9.84 9.68
C GLY A 461 4.65 9.53 9.67
N PRO A 462 4.14 9.09 10.81
CA PRO A 462 2.75 8.74 10.94
C PRO A 462 1.87 9.95 11.26
N VAL A 463 0.67 9.98 10.68
CA VAL A 463 -0.36 10.99 10.98
C VAL A 463 -1.16 10.67 12.26
N SER A 464 -0.94 9.49 12.85
CA SER A 464 -1.62 8.93 14.03
C SER A 464 -0.69 7.88 14.68
N GLU A 465 -1.21 6.99 15.53
CA GLU A 465 -0.45 5.85 16.08
C GLU A 465 -0.27 4.73 15.03
N PRO A 466 0.97 4.38 14.62
CA PRO A 466 1.19 3.41 13.56
C PRO A 466 1.56 1.99 14.02
N PHE A 467 1.96 1.77 15.27
CA PHE A 467 2.81 0.63 15.63
C PHE A 467 4.17 0.61 14.89
N LEU A 468 5.17 0.04 15.55
CA LEU A 468 6.55 0.03 15.04
C LEU A 468 6.72 -0.64 13.67
N HIS A 469 6.03 -1.76 13.45
CA HIS A 469 6.19 -2.57 12.24
C HIS A 469 5.63 -1.91 10.98
N ALA A 470 5.01 -0.72 11.09
CA ALA A 470 4.58 0.09 9.97
C ALA A 470 5.73 0.88 9.31
N PHE A 471 6.83 1.13 10.02
CA PHE A 471 7.95 1.90 9.47
C PHE A 471 8.80 1.05 8.52
N PRO A 472 9.31 1.64 7.43
CA PRO A 472 10.42 1.06 6.69
C PRO A 472 11.60 0.80 7.62
N LEU A 473 12.25 -0.35 7.47
CA LEU A 473 13.48 -0.60 8.22
C LEU A 473 14.60 0.27 7.63
N PRO A 474 15.40 0.96 8.47
CA PRO A 474 16.50 1.80 8.00
C PRO A 474 17.55 1.01 7.19
N GLU A 475 17.79 -0.25 7.57
CA GLU A 475 18.67 -1.17 6.83
C GLU A 475 18.16 -1.58 5.45
N ASP A 476 16.87 -1.36 5.17
CA ASP A 476 16.29 -1.63 3.86
C ASP A 476 16.21 -0.33 3.05
N PHE A 477 15.70 0.74 3.66
CA PHE A 477 15.42 2.02 3.01
C PHE A 477 16.70 2.71 2.50
N PHE A 478 17.66 2.96 3.39
CA PHE A 478 18.85 3.75 3.02
C PHE A 478 19.76 3.05 2.02
N PRO A 479 20.04 1.73 2.13
CA PRO A 479 20.89 1.06 1.16
C PRO A 479 20.30 1.05 -0.25
N LEU A 480 18.98 0.90 -0.40
CA LEU A 480 18.32 1.01 -1.71
C LEU A 480 18.47 2.42 -2.29
N LEU A 481 18.30 3.47 -1.48
CA LEU A 481 18.52 4.86 -1.92
C LEU A 481 19.98 5.10 -2.36
N LEU A 482 20.94 4.54 -1.61
CA LEU A 482 22.37 4.69 -1.86
C LEU A 482 22.85 4.01 -3.15
N THR A 483 22.09 3.08 -3.72
CA THR A 483 22.41 2.50 -5.03
C THR A 483 22.29 3.52 -6.17
N GLY A 484 21.48 4.57 -5.99
CA GLY A 484 21.14 5.51 -7.08
C GLY A 484 20.32 4.89 -8.22
N GLN A 485 19.87 3.63 -8.08
CA GLN A 485 19.16 2.89 -9.11
C GLN A 485 17.64 2.92 -8.97
N MET A 486 17.11 3.47 -7.87
CA MET A 486 15.68 3.66 -7.63
C MET A 486 15.39 5.11 -7.24
N THR A 487 14.22 5.62 -7.65
CA THR A 487 13.74 6.92 -7.16
C THR A 487 13.29 6.82 -5.70
N LEU A 488 13.14 7.96 -5.03
CA LEU A 488 12.66 8.02 -3.66
C LEU A 488 11.29 7.32 -3.49
N ALA A 489 10.36 7.51 -4.45
CA ALA A 489 9.08 6.83 -4.44
C ALA A 489 9.25 5.30 -4.50
N GLU A 490 10.10 4.80 -5.39
CA GLU A 490 10.36 3.38 -5.52
C GLU A 490 10.98 2.82 -4.23
N VAL A 491 11.97 3.50 -3.64
CA VAL A 491 12.60 3.09 -2.38
C VAL A 491 11.55 3.01 -1.26
N TYR A 492 10.75 4.06 -1.08
CA TYR A 492 9.70 4.08 -0.06
C TYR A 492 8.69 2.94 -0.27
N TRP A 493 8.17 2.77 -1.49
CA TRP A 493 7.16 1.77 -1.78
C TRP A 493 7.69 0.33 -1.84
N ARG A 494 9.01 0.11 -2.03
CA ARG A 494 9.63 -1.21 -1.87
C ARG A 494 9.87 -1.57 -0.41
N THR A 495 9.93 -0.61 0.49
CA THR A 495 10.33 -0.85 1.89
C THR A 495 9.21 -0.61 2.91
N THR A 496 8.21 0.21 2.57
CA THR A 496 7.02 0.39 3.38
C THR A 496 6.24 -0.93 3.46
N PRO A 497 5.99 -1.46 4.67
CA PRO A 497 5.36 -2.76 4.82
C PRO A 497 3.84 -2.71 4.62
N LEU A 498 3.21 -1.57 4.88
CA LEU A 498 1.77 -1.44 5.04
C LEU A 498 1.16 -0.39 4.11
N THR A 499 -0.09 -0.63 3.74
CA THR A 499 -1.02 0.26 3.05
C THR A 499 -2.32 0.37 3.85
N SER A 500 -3.19 1.35 3.54
CA SER A 500 -4.41 1.61 4.33
C SER A 500 -4.09 1.91 5.81
N TRP A 501 -2.96 2.58 6.07
CA TRP A 501 -2.42 2.80 7.41
C TRP A 501 -1.86 4.21 7.59
N LYS A 502 -1.07 4.47 8.64
CA LYS A 502 -0.82 5.85 9.11
C LYS A 502 0.41 6.54 8.55
N ILE A 503 1.27 5.86 7.79
CA ILE A 503 2.57 6.43 7.36
C ILE A 503 2.40 7.25 6.09
N CYS A 504 2.92 8.46 6.09
CA CYS A 504 3.07 9.33 4.92
C CYS A 504 4.55 9.59 4.64
N MET A 505 4.90 9.82 3.37
CA MET A 505 6.24 10.18 2.91
C MET A 505 6.20 11.50 2.14
N VAL A 506 6.92 12.50 2.66
CA VAL A 506 7.17 13.78 2.02
C VAL A 506 8.46 13.70 1.22
N GLY A 507 8.45 14.21 -0.01
CA GLY A 507 9.61 14.35 -0.87
C GLY A 507 9.25 14.25 -2.35
N ASP A 508 10.16 14.71 -3.21
CA ASP A 508 9.98 14.58 -4.66
C ASP A 508 10.03 13.09 -5.06
N PRO A 509 8.96 12.52 -5.66
CA PRO A 509 8.89 11.10 -6.01
C PRO A 509 10.00 10.65 -6.97
N LEU A 510 10.52 11.55 -7.80
CA LEU A 510 11.55 11.28 -8.80
C LEU A 510 12.97 11.43 -8.23
N TYR A 511 13.11 11.87 -6.98
CA TYR A 511 14.39 12.18 -6.37
C TYR A 511 15.34 10.96 -6.39
N THR A 512 16.49 11.11 -7.06
CA THR A 512 17.50 10.04 -7.18
C THR A 512 18.90 10.55 -6.81
N PRO A 513 19.16 10.83 -5.51
CA PRO A 513 20.34 11.57 -5.05
C PRO A 513 21.70 10.96 -5.41
N TYR A 514 21.75 9.63 -5.51
CA TYR A 514 22.97 8.86 -5.72
C TYR A 514 23.12 8.32 -7.14
N ARG A 515 22.26 8.74 -8.10
CA ARG A 515 22.33 8.26 -9.50
C ARG A 515 23.71 8.49 -10.13
N LYS A 516 24.29 9.66 -9.87
CA LYS A 516 25.56 10.10 -10.45
C LYS A 516 26.79 9.48 -9.78
N ASP A 517 26.70 9.25 -8.47
CA ASP A 517 27.77 8.68 -7.66
C ASP A 517 27.16 7.70 -6.64
N PRO A 518 26.86 6.46 -7.07
CA PRO A 518 26.34 5.42 -6.19
C PRO A 518 27.28 5.20 -5.01
N ALA A 519 26.74 5.21 -3.79
CA ALA A 519 27.53 5.02 -2.58
C ALA A 519 27.71 3.54 -2.21
N ILE A 520 26.88 2.66 -2.78
CA ILE A 520 26.93 1.21 -2.59
C ILE A 520 26.58 0.49 -3.90
N ALA A 521 27.26 -0.64 -4.18
CA ALA A 521 26.92 -1.51 -5.30
C ALA A 521 25.78 -2.46 -4.93
N VAL A 522 24.96 -2.86 -5.91
CA VAL A 522 23.86 -3.82 -5.70
C VAL A 522 24.36 -5.14 -5.11
N SER A 523 25.54 -5.63 -5.55
CA SER A 523 26.16 -6.86 -5.04
C SER A 523 26.58 -6.79 -3.57
N ASP A 524 26.65 -5.59 -2.99
CA ASP A 524 26.99 -5.38 -1.58
C ASP A 524 25.76 -5.20 -0.68
N LEU A 525 24.54 -5.20 -1.26
CA LEU A 525 23.30 -5.19 -0.50
C LEU A 525 23.06 -6.54 0.20
N PRO A 526 22.25 -6.57 1.27
CA PRO A 526 21.67 -7.81 1.78
C PRO A 526 20.98 -8.62 0.67
N GLU A 527 21.12 -9.94 0.70
CA GLU A 527 20.61 -10.85 -0.35
C GLU A 527 19.13 -10.62 -0.67
N GLN A 528 18.28 -10.43 0.34
CA GLN A 528 16.85 -10.17 0.14
C GLN A 528 16.55 -8.92 -0.70
N LEU A 529 17.47 -7.95 -0.77
CA LEU A 529 17.30 -6.73 -1.56
C LEU A 529 17.91 -6.83 -2.95
N GLN A 530 18.88 -7.73 -3.18
CA GLN A 530 19.52 -7.90 -4.49
C GLN A 530 18.49 -8.34 -5.54
N GLY A 531 17.55 -9.22 -5.16
CA GLY A 531 16.49 -9.71 -6.03
C GLY A 531 15.54 -8.64 -6.59
N LEU A 532 15.56 -7.41 -6.05
CA LEU A 532 14.84 -6.27 -6.63
C LEU A 532 15.44 -5.79 -7.96
N PHE A 533 16.73 -6.04 -8.16
CA PHE A 533 17.49 -5.61 -9.34
C PHE A 533 17.65 -6.73 -10.38
N GLU A 534 17.37 -7.97 -9.99
CA GLU A 534 17.41 -9.11 -10.90
C GLU A 534 16.23 -9.07 -11.90
N LYS A 535 16.50 -9.47 -13.14
CA LYS A 535 15.46 -9.64 -14.15
C LYS A 535 14.57 -10.81 -13.75
N ARG A 536 13.34 -10.53 -13.32
CA ARG A 536 12.31 -11.57 -13.27
C ARG A 536 11.94 -11.95 -14.71
N PRO A 537 11.98 -13.23 -15.08
CA PRO A 537 11.47 -13.65 -16.39
C PRO A 537 10.01 -13.22 -16.51
N ALA A 538 9.66 -12.63 -17.66
CA ALA A 538 8.29 -12.25 -17.95
C ALA A 538 7.40 -13.51 -17.95
N GLY A 539 6.47 -13.58 -17.01
CA GLY A 539 5.46 -14.63 -16.95
C GLY A 539 5.53 -15.48 -15.68
N ARG A 540 4.86 -15.02 -14.62
CA ARG A 540 4.08 -15.86 -13.70
C ARG A 540 2.89 -15.09 -13.19
#